data_AF-A0A7G1KRZ9-F1
#
_entry.id   AF-A0A7G1KRZ9-F1
#
_cell.length_a   1.000
_cell.length_b   1.000
_cell.length_c   1.000
_cell.angle_alpha   90.00
_cell.angle_beta   90.00
_cell.angle_gamma   90.00
#
_symmetry.space_group_name_H-M   'P 1'
#
loop_
_entity.id
_entity.type
_entity.pdbx_description
1 polymer ?
#
loop_
_entity_poly.entity_id
_entity_poly.type
_entity_poly.pdbx_seq_one_letter_code
_entity_poly.pdbx_strand_id
1 'polypeptide(L)'
;MSLGGLTALRLAARHPDLVRRLVVVDATPGAGDHPGKTAAVVAFVQGPADFVSFEEILERTVEHNPGRSVSSLRRGILHNARQREDGRWVWRYDRLRPTADGSFDLTALWDDVSAVRAPLLLVRGERSPVVDDADVAELLRRQPAARVAVVEGAGHSVQGDRPIELARLIDDFTAG
;
A
#
# COMPACT_ATOMS: atom_id res chain seq x y z
N MET A 1 0.18 1.03 -4.96
CA MET A 1 0.46 0.77 -3.53
C MET A 1 -0.41 -0.35 -3.01
N SER A 2 0.10 -1.21 -2.11
CA SER A 2 -0.71 -2.17 -1.32
C SER A 2 -1.69 -2.96 -2.20
N LEU A 3 -2.97 -3.05 -1.81
CA LEU A 3 -4.03 -3.69 -2.61
C LEU A 3 -4.07 -3.22 -4.08
N GLY A 4 -3.90 -1.92 -4.32
CA GLY A 4 -3.84 -1.38 -5.69
C GLY A 4 -2.59 -1.84 -6.45
N GLY A 5 -1.48 -2.09 -5.76
CA GLY A 5 -0.27 -2.68 -6.33
C GLY A 5 -0.47 -4.15 -6.73
N LEU A 6 -1.10 -4.94 -5.87
CA LEU A 6 -1.46 -6.33 -6.15
C LEU A 6 -2.48 -6.44 -7.29
N THR A 7 -3.46 -5.52 -7.32
CA THR A 7 -4.42 -5.41 -8.42
C THR A 7 -3.73 -5.04 -9.73
N ALA A 8 -2.78 -4.11 -9.70
CA ALA A 8 -2.00 -3.71 -10.88
C ALA A 8 -1.10 -4.84 -11.39
N LEU A 9 -0.53 -5.67 -10.51
CA LEU A 9 0.19 -6.88 -10.88
C LEU A 9 -0.70 -7.84 -11.68
N ARG A 10 -1.89 -8.17 -11.14
CA ARG A 10 -2.87 -9.02 -11.81
C ARG A 10 -3.29 -8.45 -13.17
N LEU A 11 -3.51 -7.14 -13.24
CA LEU A 11 -3.85 -6.45 -14.49
C LEU A 11 -2.71 -6.56 -15.52
N ALA A 12 -1.48 -6.27 -15.12
CA ALA A 12 -0.30 -6.31 -15.99
C ALA A 12 -0.01 -7.72 -16.53
N ALA A 13 -0.26 -8.75 -15.73
CA ALA A 13 -0.11 -10.14 -16.15
C ALA A 13 -1.19 -10.57 -17.16
N ARG A 14 -2.46 -10.20 -16.92
CA ARG A 14 -3.60 -10.64 -17.74
C ARG A 14 -3.86 -9.80 -18.97
N HIS A 15 -3.50 -8.52 -18.92
CA HIS A 15 -3.74 -7.53 -19.96
C HIS A 15 -2.46 -6.72 -20.22
N PRO A 16 -1.38 -7.37 -20.72
CA PRO A 16 -0.07 -6.74 -20.87
C PRO A 16 -0.09 -5.49 -21.76
N ASP A 17 -1.00 -5.42 -22.73
CA ASP A 17 -1.12 -4.28 -23.65
C ASP A 17 -1.60 -2.99 -22.97
N LEU A 18 -2.20 -3.09 -21.77
CA LEU A 18 -2.67 -1.93 -20.99
C LEU A 18 -1.58 -1.34 -20.09
N VAL A 19 -0.50 -2.06 -19.82
CA VAL A 19 0.52 -1.67 -18.83
C VAL A 19 1.88 -1.59 -19.50
N ARG A 20 2.31 -0.35 -19.79
CA ARG A 20 3.63 -0.09 -20.40
C ARG A 20 4.79 -0.22 -19.41
N ARG A 21 4.57 0.18 -18.16
CA ARG A 21 5.51 0.13 -17.03
C ARG A 21 4.70 -0.04 -15.75
N LEU A 22 5.22 -0.81 -14.80
CA LEU A 22 4.54 -1.10 -13.53
C LEU A 22 5.39 -0.62 -12.35
N VAL A 23 4.82 0.25 -11.52
CA VAL A 23 5.40 0.64 -10.23
C VAL A 23 4.54 0.08 -9.10
N VAL A 24 5.11 -0.81 -8.31
CA VAL A 24 4.47 -1.39 -7.13
C VAL A 24 5.08 -0.74 -5.89
N VAL A 25 4.25 -0.08 -5.10
CA VAL A 25 4.68 0.61 -3.87
C VAL A 25 4.27 -0.22 -2.66
N ASP A 26 5.29 -0.73 -1.97
CA ASP A 26 5.26 -1.43 -0.70
C ASP A 26 4.23 -2.55 -0.64
N ALA A 27 4.27 -3.41 -1.66
CA ALA A 27 3.41 -4.58 -1.77
C ALA A 27 4.06 -5.69 -2.59
N THR A 28 3.94 -6.91 -2.14
CA THR A 28 4.23 -8.15 -2.86
C THR A 28 3.17 -9.18 -2.49
N PRO A 29 3.01 -10.27 -3.27
CA PRO A 29 2.12 -11.36 -2.86
C PRO A 29 2.45 -11.94 -1.48
N GLY A 30 3.74 -11.99 -1.11
CA GLY A 30 4.19 -12.49 0.19
C GLY A 30 3.86 -11.61 1.40
N ALA A 31 3.23 -10.44 1.18
CA ALA A 31 2.57 -9.70 2.27
C ALA A 31 1.46 -10.52 2.96
N GLY A 32 0.90 -11.53 2.26
CA GLY A 32 -0.09 -12.45 2.81
C GLY A 32 0.50 -13.64 3.60
N ASP A 33 1.82 -13.87 3.53
CA ASP A 33 2.44 -15.09 4.08
C ASP A 33 2.44 -15.12 5.62
N HIS A 34 2.43 -13.95 6.25
CA HIS A 34 2.41 -13.83 7.71
C HIS A 34 1.55 -12.64 8.15
N PRO A 35 0.55 -12.84 9.04
CA PRO A 35 -0.38 -11.77 9.43
C PRO A 35 0.31 -10.57 10.09
N GLY A 36 1.46 -10.80 10.72
CA GLY A 36 2.30 -9.76 11.31
C GLY A 36 2.79 -8.70 10.31
N LYS A 37 2.99 -9.05 9.03
CA LYS A 37 3.46 -8.12 7.99
C LYS A 37 2.48 -6.96 7.78
N THR A 38 1.18 -7.26 7.80
CA THR A 38 0.12 -6.30 7.54
C THR A 38 -0.68 -5.91 8.79
N ALA A 39 -0.32 -6.40 9.97
CA ALA A 39 -1.11 -6.25 11.19
C ALA A 39 -1.48 -4.80 11.51
N ALA A 40 -0.53 -3.87 11.43
CA ALA A 40 -0.78 -2.45 11.69
C ALA A 40 -1.75 -1.81 10.67
N VAL A 41 -1.64 -2.19 9.39
CA VAL A 41 -2.53 -1.74 8.32
C VAL A 41 -3.94 -2.27 8.55
N VAL A 42 -4.06 -3.56 8.86
CA VAL A 42 -5.34 -4.22 9.15
C VAL A 42 -5.99 -3.60 10.39
N ALA A 43 -5.24 -3.39 11.47
CA ALA A 43 -5.75 -2.78 12.70
C ALA A 43 -6.31 -1.37 12.46
N PHE A 44 -5.64 -0.55 11.65
CA PHE A 44 -6.13 0.78 11.29
C PHE A 44 -7.45 0.69 10.50
N VAL A 45 -7.49 -0.11 9.43
CA VAL A 45 -8.66 -0.27 8.55
C VAL A 45 -9.87 -0.89 9.28
N GLN A 46 -9.61 -1.83 10.20
CA GLN A 46 -10.67 -2.57 10.92
C GLN A 46 -11.10 -1.93 12.25
N GLY A 47 -10.32 -1.03 12.84
CA GLY A 47 -10.75 -0.30 14.03
C GLY A 47 -11.92 0.66 13.76
N PRO A 48 -12.39 1.47 14.74
CA PRO A 48 -13.65 2.23 14.67
C PRO A 48 -14.02 2.82 13.30
N ALA A 49 -15.27 2.60 12.87
CA ALA A 49 -15.80 3.07 11.59
C ALA A 49 -16.59 4.39 11.71
N ASP A 50 -16.86 4.80 12.94
CA ASP A 50 -17.78 5.87 13.26
C ASP A 50 -17.22 6.63 14.48
N PHE A 51 -17.21 7.96 14.38
CA PHE A 51 -16.53 8.88 15.28
C PHE A 51 -17.44 10.06 15.61
N VAL A 52 -17.38 10.56 16.83
CA VAL A 52 -18.23 11.66 17.30
C VAL A 52 -17.82 13.02 16.71
N SER A 53 -16.57 13.17 16.28
CA SER A 53 -16.05 14.42 15.72
C SER A 53 -14.91 14.22 14.73
N PHE A 54 -14.52 15.30 14.04
CA PHE A 54 -13.35 15.31 13.18
C PHE A 54 -12.06 15.15 14.01
N GLU A 55 -12.04 15.76 15.19
CA GLU A 55 -10.90 15.74 16.11
C GLU A 55 -10.59 14.31 16.56
N GLU A 56 -11.61 13.50 16.89
CA GLU A 56 -11.41 12.10 17.29
C GLU A 56 -10.76 11.27 16.16
N ILE A 57 -11.22 11.45 14.92
CA ILE A 57 -10.64 10.76 13.76
C ILE A 57 -9.19 11.20 13.54
N LEU A 58 -8.88 12.48 13.78
CA LEU A 58 -7.54 13.06 13.62
C LEU A 58 -6.58 12.53 14.68
N GLU A 59 -6.97 12.54 15.94
CA GLU A 59 -6.18 12.01 17.06
C GLU A 59 -5.80 10.55 16.79
N ARG A 60 -6.77 9.70 16.45
CA ARG A 60 -6.51 8.31 16.09
C ARG A 60 -5.58 8.18 14.89
N THR A 61 -5.76 9.01 13.86
CA THR A 61 -4.91 8.95 12.66
C THR A 61 -3.47 9.35 12.97
N VAL A 62 -3.26 10.33 13.86
CA VAL A 62 -1.93 10.73 14.37
C VAL A 62 -1.26 9.59 15.12
N GLU A 63 -1.97 8.91 16.03
CA GLU A 63 -1.44 7.76 16.77
C GLU A 63 -0.91 6.65 15.86
N HIS A 64 -1.62 6.39 14.75
CA HIS A 64 -1.22 5.35 13.79
C HIS A 64 -0.17 5.82 12.77
N ASN A 65 0.12 7.12 12.68
CA ASN A 65 1.01 7.71 11.68
C ASN A 65 1.95 8.78 12.28
N PRO A 66 2.76 8.45 13.30
CA PRO A 66 3.55 9.44 14.04
C PRO A 66 4.59 10.18 13.19
N GLY A 67 4.99 9.63 12.03
CA GLY A 67 5.93 10.25 11.10
C GLY A 67 5.34 11.33 10.20
N ARG A 68 4.02 11.56 10.22
CA ARG A 68 3.33 12.47 9.29
C ARG A 68 2.88 13.75 9.99
N SER A 69 2.98 14.87 9.29
CA SER A 69 2.51 16.16 9.81
C SER A 69 0.99 16.15 10.00
N VAL A 70 0.52 16.84 11.04
CA VAL A 70 -0.92 17.00 11.33
C VAL A 70 -1.67 17.60 10.13
N SER A 71 -1.07 18.55 9.41
CA SER A 71 -1.68 19.15 8.21
C SER A 71 -1.86 18.13 7.07
N SER A 72 -0.90 17.22 6.87
CA SER A 72 -1.00 16.13 5.89
C SER A 72 -2.10 15.15 6.26
N LEU A 73 -2.19 14.78 7.54
CA LEU A 73 -3.20 13.87 8.05
C LEU A 73 -4.61 14.47 7.98
N ARG A 74 -4.77 15.75 8.38
CA ARG A 74 -6.03 16.50 8.25
C ARG A 74 -6.56 16.46 6.81
N ARG A 75 -5.70 16.76 5.83
CA ARG A 75 -6.07 16.68 4.40
C ARG A 75 -6.47 15.26 4.00
N GLY A 76 -5.70 14.26 4.42
CA GLY A 76 -6.01 12.85 4.13
C GLY A 76 -7.39 12.43 4.64
N ILE A 77 -7.73 12.84 5.87
CA ILE A 77 -9.04 12.58 6.47
C ILE A 77 -10.16 13.26 5.69
N LEU A 78 -10.00 14.53 5.30
CA LEU A 78 -11.02 15.26 4.54
C LEU A 78 -11.35 14.60 3.19
N HIS A 79 -10.39 13.89 2.60
CA HIS A 79 -10.61 13.12 1.37
C HIS A 79 -11.11 11.68 1.63
N ASN A 80 -10.85 11.12 2.82
CA ASN A 80 -11.17 9.72 3.14
C ASN A 80 -12.37 9.55 4.09
N ALA A 81 -12.90 10.62 4.66
CA ALA A 81 -14.03 10.60 5.57
C ALA A 81 -15.13 11.59 5.14
N ARG A 82 -16.32 11.46 5.72
CA ARG A 82 -17.43 12.40 5.56
C ARG A 82 -18.17 12.58 6.88
N GLN A 83 -18.71 13.77 7.10
CA GLN A 83 -19.66 14.02 8.18
C GLN A 83 -21.07 13.55 7.76
N ARG A 84 -21.78 12.93 8.69
CA ARG A 84 -23.19 12.53 8.58
C ARG A 84 -24.10 13.64 9.11
N GLU A 85 -25.40 13.50 8.85
CA GLU A 85 -26.42 14.47 9.29
C GLU A 85 -26.49 14.63 10.82
N ASP A 86 -26.15 13.59 11.58
CA ASP A 86 -26.09 13.60 13.05
C ASP A 86 -24.78 14.22 13.60
N GLY A 87 -23.93 14.77 12.73
CA GLY A 87 -22.66 15.39 13.08
C GLY A 87 -21.49 14.41 13.22
N ARG A 88 -21.75 13.09 13.22
CA ARG A 88 -20.72 12.05 13.34
C ARG A 88 -19.92 11.90 12.06
N TRP A 89 -18.69 11.41 12.15
CA TRP A 89 -17.80 11.19 11.03
C TRP A 89 -17.64 9.70 10.74
N VAL A 90 -17.63 9.35 9.46
CA VAL A 90 -17.41 7.97 8.98
C VAL A 90 -16.42 7.94 7.83
N TRP A 91 -15.69 6.84 7.73
CA TRP A 91 -14.84 6.58 6.57
C TRP A 91 -15.66 6.45 5.28
N ARG A 92 -15.04 6.79 4.14
CA ARG A 92 -15.59 6.59 2.80
C ARG A 92 -15.30 5.21 2.24
N TYR A 93 -14.26 4.55 2.74
CA TYR A 93 -13.91 3.20 2.29
C TYR A 93 -14.81 2.16 2.95
N ASP A 94 -15.12 1.11 2.21
CA ASP A 94 -15.68 -0.10 2.79
C ASP A 94 -14.58 -0.91 3.47
N ARG A 95 -14.94 -1.58 4.56
CA ARG A 95 -14.06 -2.58 5.17
C ARG A 95 -14.07 -3.82 4.29
N LEU A 96 -12.89 -4.17 3.80
CA LEU A 96 -12.68 -5.49 3.20
C LEU A 96 -12.99 -6.54 4.27
N ARG A 97 -13.88 -7.48 3.94
CA ARG A 97 -14.12 -8.65 4.79
C ARG A 97 -12.99 -9.63 4.51
N PRO A 98 -12.16 -9.97 5.49
CA PRO A 98 -11.20 -11.06 5.32
C PRO A 98 -11.94 -12.38 5.08
N THR A 99 -11.22 -13.40 4.62
CA THR A 99 -11.66 -14.80 4.77
C THR A 99 -11.88 -15.14 6.24
N ALA A 100 -12.47 -16.30 6.53
CA ALA A 100 -12.81 -16.71 7.91
C ALA A 100 -11.62 -16.70 8.89
N ASP A 101 -10.38 -16.80 8.39
CA ASP A 101 -9.10 -16.78 9.11
C ASP A 101 -8.38 -15.43 9.08
N GLY A 102 -8.95 -14.38 8.46
CA GLY A 102 -8.33 -13.05 8.45
C GLY A 102 -7.32 -12.81 7.32
N SER A 103 -7.06 -13.79 6.45
CA SER A 103 -6.03 -13.72 5.42
C SER A 103 -6.58 -13.29 4.05
N PHE A 104 -5.68 -12.99 3.12
CA PHE A 104 -5.95 -13.01 1.69
C PHE A 104 -5.02 -14.06 1.12
N ASP A 105 -5.54 -15.09 0.46
CA ASP A 105 -4.70 -15.99 -0.32
C ASP A 105 -4.21 -15.22 -1.55
N LEU A 106 -3.00 -14.69 -1.41
CA LEU A 106 -2.31 -13.94 -2.45
C LEU A 106 -1.26 -14.81 -3.16
N THR A 107 -1.05 -16.06 -2.75
CA THR A 107 0.05 -16.90 -3.25
C THR A 107 -0.05 -17.09 -4.76
N ALA A 108 -1.27 -17.20 -5.30
CA ALA A 108 -1.51 -17.27 -6.74
C ALA A 108 -1.08 -16.01 -7.53
N LEU A 109 -0.84 -14.87 -6.87
CA LEU A 109 -0.32 -13.66 -7.52
C LEU A 109 1.19 -13.75 -7.82
N TRP A 110 1.93 -14.69 -7.22
CA TRP A 110 3.33 -14.90 -7.59
C TRP A 110 3.47 -15.40 -9.03
N ASP A 111 2.49 -16.14 -9.55
CA ASP A 111 2.46 -16.52 -10.96
C ASP A 111 2.14 -15.33 -11.87
N ASP A 112 1.32 -14.39 -11.41
CA ASP A 112 1.14 -13.12 -12.12
C ASP A 112 2.46 -12.33 -12.16
N VAL A 113 3.21 -12.28 -11.06
CA VAL A 113 4.55 -11.64 -11.04
C VAL A 113 5.43 -12.26 -12.13
N SER A 114 5.44 -13.58 -12.29
CA SER A 114 6.19 -14.25 -13.37
C SER A 114 5.66 -13.93 -14.77
N ALA A 115 4.37 -13.63 -14.91
CA ALA A 115 3.74 -13.35 -16.20
C ALA A 115 3.80 -11.86 -16.62
N VAL A 116 4.15 -10.94 -15.72
CA VAL A 116 4.32 -9.51 -16.06
C VAL A 116 5.40 -9.35 -17.13
N ARG A 117 5.04 -8.68 -18.23
CA ARG A 117 5.96 -8.35 -19.34
C ARG A 117 6.51 -6.93 -19.29
N ALA A 118 5.81 -6.04 -18.58
CA ALA A 118 6.21 -4.65 -18.45
C ALA A 118 7.45 -4.54 -17.54
N PRO A 119 8.34 -3.57 -17.77
CA PRO A 119 9.34 -3.19 -16.78
C PRO A 119 8.67 -2.96 -15.42
N LEU A 120 9.27 -3.50 -14.37
CA LEU A 120 8.74 -3.47 -13.01
C LEU A 120 9.70 -2.72 -12.07
N LEU A 121 9.17 -1.78 -11.31
CA LEU A 121 9.83 -1.16 -10.17
C LEU A 121 9.05 -1.49 -8.90
N LEU A 122 9.73 -2.12 -7.93
CA LEU A 122 9.27 -2.24 -6.55
C LEU A 122 9.86 -1.09 -5.73
N VAL A 123 9.01 -0.30 -5.08
CA VAL A 123 9.42 0.72 -4.10
C VAL A 123 9.00 0.27 -2.71
N ARG A 124 9.96 0.03 -1.81
CA ARG A 124 9.73 -0.40 -0.42
C ARG A 124 9.97 0.75 0.55
N GLY A 125 9.15 0.88 1.57
CA GLY A 125 9.44 1.76 2.71
C GLY A 125 10.41 1.08 3.68
N GLU A 126 11.52 1.74 4.05
CA GLU A 126 12.54 1.17 4.95
C GLU A 126 11.95 0.64 6.27
N ARG A 127 10.98 1.36 6.84
CA ARG A 127 10.36 1.03 8.13
C ARG A 127 9.12 0.17 7.98
N SER A 128 8.77 -0.22 6.75
CA SER A 128 7.58 -1.03 6.49
C SER A 128 7.86 -2.51 6.71
N PRO A 129 7.05 -3.22 7.52
CA PRO A 129 7.14 -4.67 7.64
C PRO A 129 6.38 -5.41 6.54
N VAL A 130 5.69 -4.72 5.63
CA VAL A 130 4.78 -5.35 4.65
C VAL A 130 5.53 -6.13 3.57
N VAL A 131 6.69 -5.62 3.16
CA VAL A 131 7.59 -6.27 2.19
C VAL A 131 8.92 -6.48 2.90
N ASP A 132 9.37 -7.72 2.99
CA ASP A 132 10.66 -8.09 3.59
C ASP A 132 11.71 -8.48 2.53
N ASP A 133 12.89 -8.89 2.98
CA ASP A 133 13.99 -9.27 2.08
C ASP A 133 13.70 -10.58 1.32
N ALA A 134 12.91 -11.49 1.91
CA ALA A 134 12.51 -12.72 1.25
C ALA A 134 11.53 -12.44 0.10
N ASP A 135 10.61 -11.49 0.29
CA ASP A 135 9.71 -11.00 -0.74
C ASP A 135 10.48 -10.37 -1.91
N VAL A 136 11.48 -9.55 -1.61
CA VAL A 136 12.36 -8.94 -2.63
C VAL A 136 13.15 -9.99 -3.39
N ALA A 137 13.71 -10.98 -2.69
CA ALA A 137 14.45 -12.08 -3.29
C ALA A 137 13.57 -12.92 -4.22
N GLU A 138 12.35 -13.25 -3.80
CA GLU A 138 11.39 -14.00 -4.62
C GLU A 138 10.94 -13.21 -5.85
N LEU A 139 10.68 -11.91 -5.69
CA LEU A 139 10.36 -11.04 -6.82
C LEU A 139 11.51 -10.99 -7.84
N LEU A 140 12.76 -10.79 -7.40
CA LEU A 140 13.92 -10.75 -8.29
C LEU A 140 14.23 -12.11 -8.92
N ARG A 141 13.94 -13.22 -8.23
CA ARG A 141 14.04 -14.56 -8.81
C ARG A 141 13.09 -14.75 -9.99
N ARG A 142 11.87 -14.20 -9.89
CA ARG A 142 10.84 -14.29 -10.95
C ARG A 142 10.99 -13.22 -12.02
N GLN A 143 11.47 -12.03 -11.66
CA GLN A 143 11.66 -10.87 -12.52
C GLN A 143 13.08 -10.31 -12.35
N PRO A 144 14.12 -10.94 -12.93
CA PRO A 144 15.51 -10.53 -12.73
C PRO A 144 15.84 -9.12 -13.22
N ALA A 145 15.04 -8.58 -14.15
CA ALA A 145 15.18 -7.22 -14.66
C ALA A 145 14.40 -6.17 -13.84
N ALA A 146 13.67 -6.58 -12.79
CA ALA A 146 12.95 -5.64 -11.94
C ALA A 146 13.94 -4.75 -11.17
N ARG A 147 13.56 -3.48 -11.01
CA ARG A 147 14.27 -2.54 -10.16
C ARG A 147 13.65 -2.56 -8.77
N VAL A 148 14.48 -2.44 -7.74
CA VAL A 148 14.04 -2.32 -6.35
C VAL A 148 14.64 -1.06 -5.76
N ALA A 149 13.80 -0.22 -5.15
CA ALA A 149 14.20 0.97 -4.43
C ALA A 149 13.69 0.92 -3.00
N VAL A 150 14.55 1.24 -2.03
CA VAL A 150 14.17 1.40 -0.62
C VAL A 150 14.17 2.88 -0.29
N VAL A 151 13.07 3.36 0.27
CA VAL A 151 12.88 4.76 0.64
C VAL A 151 13.11 4.91 2.14
N GLU A 152 14.19 5.61 2.48
CA GLU A 152 14.62 5.84 3.86
C GLU A 152 13.57 6.62 4.66
N GLY A 153 13.30 6.19 5.88
CA GLY A 153 12.36 6.84 6.78
C GLY A 153 10.87 6.65 6.45
N ALA A 154 10.52 6.02 5.33
CA ALA A 154 9.13 5.71 4.99
C ALA A 154 8.64 4.41 5.64
N GLY A 155 7.39 4.42 6.12
CA GLY A 155 6.63 3.22 6.43
C GLY A 155 5.84 2.73 5.21
N HIS A 156 4.75 2.00 5.45
CA HIS A 156 3.92 1.41 4.39
C HIS A 156 3.36 2.45 3.42
N SER A 157 2.93 3.61 3.93
CA SER A 157 2.38 4.69 3.11
C SER A 157 3.49 5.61 2.58
N VAL A 158 4.35 5.10 1.69
CA VAL A 158 5.50 5.84 1.11
C VAL A 158 5.09 7.21 0.51
N GLN A 159 3.98 7.31 -0.24
CA GLN A 159 3.50 8.61 -0.75
C GLN A 159 3.03 9.58 0.34
N GLY A 160 2.71 9.07 1.53
CA GLY A 160 2.31 9.86 2.68
C GLY A 160 3.52 10.38 3.46
N ASP A 161 4.59 9.58 3.52
CA ASP A 161 5.79 9.85 4.31
C ASP A 161 6.88 10.59 3.51
N ARG A 162 7.13 10.13 2.28
CA ARG A 162 8.21 10.60 1.40
C ARG A 162 7.71 10.87 -0.04
N PRO A 163 6.69 11.72 -0.22
CA PRO A 163 6.05 11.95 -1.53
C PRO A 163 7.00 12.42 -2.63
N ILE A 164 7.92 13.33 -2.31
CA ILE A 164 8.86 13.91 -3.29
C ILE A 164 9.88 12.87 -3.76
N GLU A 165 10.33 12.01 -2.85
CA GLU A 165 11.27 10.93 -3.16
C GLU A 165 10.60 9.86 -4.03
N LEU A 166 9.38 9.44 -3.69
CA LEU A 166 8.59 8.53 -4.52
C LEU A 166 8.31 9.11 -5.91
N ALA A 167 7.97 10.40 -6.01
CA ALA A 167 7.74 11.06 -7.29
C ALA A 167 8.98 11.00 -8.20
N ARG A 168 10.17 11.30 -7.66
CA ARG A 168 11.44 11.18 -8.39
C ARG A 168 11.70 9.76 -8.88
N LEU A 169 11.49 8.75 -8.04
CA LEU A 169 11.64 7.35 -8.43
C LEU A 169 10.70 6.97 -9.59
N ILE A 170 9.47 7.47 -9.58
CA ILE A 170 8.49 7.25 -10.66
C ILE A 170 8.93 7.97 -11.94
N ASP A 171 9.34 9.23 -11.86
CA ASP A 171 9.82 10.02 -13.00
C ASP A 171 11.04 9.35 -13.65
N ASP A 172 12.05 9.01 -12.85
CA ASP A 172 13.28 8.34 -13.30
C ASP A 172 13.00 6.97 -13.95
N PHE A 173 11.99 6.25 -13.47
CA PHE A 173 11.61 4.95 -14.01
C PHE A 173 10.78 5.05 -15.29
N THR A 174 9.99 6.12 -15.44
CA THR A 174 9.09 6.29 -16.58
C THR A 174 9.70 7.06 -17.74
N ALA A 175 10.76 7.84 -17.48
CA ALA A 175 11.50 8.59 -18.49
C ALA A 175 12.39 7.72 -19.41
N GLY A 176 12.84 6.55 -18.92
CA GLY A 176 13.57 5.54 -19.72
C GLY A 176 12.61 4.51 -20.31
#